data_AF-A0A7C3CJ69-F1
#
_entry.id   AF-A0A7C3CJ69-F1
#
_cell.length_a   1.000
_cell.length_b   1.000
_cell.length_c   1.000
_cell.angle_alpha   90.00
_cell.angle_beta   90.00
_cell.angle_gamma   90.00
#
_symmetry.space_group_name_H-M   'P 1'
#
loop_
_entity.id
_entity.type
_entity.pdbx_description
1 polymer ?
#
loop_
_entity_poly.entity_id
_entity_poly.type
_entity_poly.pdbx_seq_one_letter_code
_entity_poly.pdbx_strand_id
1 'polypeptide(L)'
;LLVGVIAYFVSGQNVVRKKRVAQIKAQGNKDKIKQTISSEPLNEKNVSPISGLACKNWDRRALAVMQPADVTARPAAGFSQADMVIEMPVITASVTRLMAIYICNTPKEVGSMRSARHDFIHLAKGLDAIFASWGRSESHDKNDKIGLAKGILDRKEIENINCNGDAGVSAYACSVNPCFRKPGMKRGVDSGYAHPQEFWNCAKELGYRMKTKFVGYPHQKEVPLSERPDGGHLRVAFAGPFAASYDYDKKTNSYLRNWGGKPDYDRNNHQRIAPKNIVVMIAKSEQIEGQYNNVQLGDPWYDTKDTGEAYYFMNGKEYRGTWKKDKSDISSKLYFYDQNGEEIKFVPGQIWVEILEPGQALKWSDSALDKLTS
;
A
#
# COMPACT_ATOMS: atom_id res chain seq x y z
N LEU A 1 75.63 -4.85 2.88
CA LEU A 1 74.71 -5.67 2.06
C LEU A 1 73.36 -5.72 2.79
N LEU A 2 72.31 -5.17 2.15
CA LEU A 2 70.84 -5.45 2.23
C LEU A 2 70.24 -5.82 3.61
N VAL A 3 69.15 -5.24 4.15
CA VAL A 3 67.83 -4.78 3.62
C VAL A 3 67.25 -3.88 4.76
N GLY A 4 66.70 -2.67 4.61
CA GLY A 4 65.53 -2.28 3.82
C GLY A 4 64.23 -2.37 4.64
N VAL A 5 63.94 -1.40 5.52
CA VAL A 5 62.58 -1.18 6.06
C VAL A 5 62.29 0.32 6.06
N ILE A 6 61.46 0.76 5.11
CA ILE A 6 60.88 2.10 5.07
C ILE A 6 59.45 1.98 5.63
N ALA A 7 59.22 2.57 6.79
CA ALA A 7 57.87 2.82 7.30
C ALA A 7 57.49 4.26 6.96
N TYR A 8 56.60 4.44 5.98
CA TYR A 8 55.96 5.73 5.73
C TYR A 8 54.69 5.82 6.57
N PHE A 9 54.74 6.63 7.63
CA PHE A 9 53.53 7.15 8.27
C PHE A 9 52.96 8.26 7.38
N VAL A 10 51.83 7.99 6.72
CA VAL A 10 51.03 9.05 6.08
C VAL A 10 49.92 9.45 7.05
N SER A 11 50.10 10.59 7.69
CA SER A 11 49.07 11.34 8.39
C SER A 11 48.11 11.97 7.37
N GLY A 12 47.12 11.20 6.92
CA GLY A 12 46.00 11.69 6.13
C GLY A 12 44.80 12.04 7.00
N GLN A 13 44.68 13.31 7.42
CA GLN A 13 43.42 13.82 7.98
C GLN A 13 42.35 13.85 6.89
N ASN A 14 41.53 12.79 6.82
CA ASN A 14 40.30 12.81 6.03
C ASN A 14 39.26 13.70 6.72
N VAL A 15 39.18 14.97 6.28
CA VAL A 15 38.09 15.89 6.57
C VAL A 15 36.84 15.40 5.82
N VAL A 16 36.12 14.45 6.40
CA VAL A 16 34.76 14.11 5.96
C VAL A 16 33.81 15.16 6.54
N ARG A 17 33.45 16.14 5.72
CA ARG A 17 32.40 17.12 6.02
C ARG A 17 31.04 16.39 6.05
N LYS A 18 30.68 15.81 7.19
CA LYS A 18 29.31 15.34 7.46
C LYS A 18 28.38 16.56 7.39
N LYS A 19 27.62 16.71 6.30
CA LYS A 19 26.42 17.56 6.31
C LYS A 19 25.49 16.95 7.36
N ARG A 20 25.32 17.65 8.49
CA ARG A 20 24.29 17.34 9.49
C ARG A 20 22.94 17.49 8.79
N VAL A 21 22.29 16.37 8.49
CA VAL A 21 20.83 16.37 8.32
C VAL A 21 20.27 16.68 9.70
N ALA A 22 19.71 17.87 9.87
CA ALA A 22 19.00 18.21 11.09
C ALA A 22 17.80 17.26 11.19
N GLN A 23 17.82 16.34 12.16
CA GLN A 23 16.61 15.66 12.59
C GLN A 23 15.66 16.73 13.10
N ILE A 24 14.61 17.01 12.34
CA ILE A 24 13.51 17.85 12.80
C ILE A 24 12.84 17.03 13.91
N LYS A 25 12.97 17.48 15.15
CA LYS A 25 12.19 16.93 16.26
C LYS A 25 10.73 17.26 15.97
N ALA A 26 9.96 16.24 15.58
CA ALA A 26 8.51 16.30 15.52
C ALA A 26 7.97 16.47 16.95
N GLN A 27 7.96 17.70 17.44
CA GLN A 27 7.24 18.09 18.64
C GLN A 27 5.93 18.74 18.21
N GLY A 28 5.15 17.98 17.43
CA GLY A 28 3.77 18.27 17.11
C GLY A 28 2.90 17.89 18.29
N ASN A 29 2.10 18.84 18.75
CA ASN A 29 1.24 18.78 19.92
C ASN A 29 0.29 17.57 19.87
N LYS A 30 0.55 16.53 20.68
CA LYS A 30 -0.25 15.27 20.72
C LYS A 30 -1.73 15.51 21.04
N ASP A 31 -2.07 16.63 21.67
CA ASP A 31 -3.42 16.93 22.12
C ASP A 31 -4.36 17.43 21.01
N LYS A 32 -3.84 17.87 19.85
CA LYS A 32 -4.68 18.21 18.68
C LYS A 32 -5.13 17.01 17.84
N ILE A 33 -4.48 15.85 18.00
CA ILE A 33 -4.79 14.63 17.21
C ILE A 33 -6.05 13.91 17.73
N LYS A 34 -6.64 14.36 18.85
CA LYS A 34 -7.99 13.95 19.31
C LYS A 34 -9.13 14.58 18.48
N GLN A 35 -8.92 14.81 17.19
CA GLN A 35 -9.96 15.34 16.30
C GLN A 35 -10.95 14.22 15.94
N THR A 36 -12.11 14.32 16.59
CA THR A 36 -13.46 13.92 16.16
C THR A 36 -13.53 12.86 15.05
N ILE A 37 -13.75 11.61 15.44
CA ILE A 37 -14.16 10.54 14.51
C ILE A 37 -15.57 10.93 14.00
N SER A 38 -15.63 11.57 12.83
CA SER A 38 -16.90 11.81 12.16
C SER A 38 -17.45 10.48 11.65
N SER A 39 -18.70 10.17 11.98
CA SER A 39 -19.43 9.03 11.42
C SER A 39 -20.09 9.33 10.08
N GLU A 40 -20.14 10.61 9.68
CA GLU A 40 -20.75 11.05 8.44
C GLU A 40 -19.81 10.88 7.23
N PRO A 41 -20.33 10.59 6.02
CA PRO A 41 -19.55 10.56 4.80
C PRO A 41 -18.79 11.89 4.58
N LEU A 42 -17.48 11.81 4.31
CA LEU A 42 -16.66 13.00 4.10
C LEU A 42 -16.90 13.69 2.75
N ASN A 43 -17.39 12.96 1.75
CA ASN A 43 -17.66 13.51 0.42
C ASN A 43 -19.16 13.52 0.16
N GLU A 44 -19.67 14.66 -0.27
CA GLU A 44 -21.05 14.79 -0.74
C GLU A 44 -21.18 14.13 -2.13
N LYS A 45 -22.33 13.47 -2.39
CA LYS A 45 -22.73 12.83 -3.68
C LYS A 45 -22.28 11.37 -3.89
N ASN A 46 -22.68 10.85 -5.05
CA ASN A 46 -22.43 9.48 -5.54
C ASN A 46 -20.97 9.28 -6.02
N VAL A 47 -20.00 9.50 -5.14
CA VAL A 47 -18.56 9.35 -5.43
C VAL A 47 -17.92 8.29 -4.54
N SER A 48 -16.87 7.62 -5.04
CA SER A 48 -16.09 6.67 -4.26
C SER A 48 -15.59 7.32 -2.97
N PRO A 49 -15.77 6.68 -1.80
CA PRO A 49 -15.22 7.19 -0.55
C PRO A 49 -13.68 7.12 -0.54
N ILE A 50 -13.07 6.30 -1.40
CA ILE A 50 -11.61 6.17 -1.49
C ILE A 50 -11.04 7.12 -2.55
N SER A 51 -11.51 7.03 -3.80
CA SER A 51 -10.89 7.74 -4.93
C SER A 51 -11.55 9.07 -5.26
N GLY A 52 -12.72 9.38 -4.68
CA GLY A 52 -13.47 10.60 -4.99
C GLY A 52 -14.04 10.65 -6.42
N LEU A 53 -13.92 9.56 -7.19
CA LEU A 53 -14.45 9.45 -8.54
C LEU A 53 -15.96 9.15 -8.49
N ALA A 54 -16.73 9.85 -9.32
CA ALA A 54 -18.14 9.52 -9.53
C ALA A 54 -18.25 8.17 -10.25
N CYS A 55 -19.07 7.26 -9.71
CA CYS A 55 -19.29 5.96 -10.31
C CYS A 55 -20.60 5.33 -9.84
N LYS A 56 -21.10 4.34 -10.60
CA LYS A 56 -22.34 3.65 -10.26
C LYS A 56 -22.24 2.87 -8.94
N ASN A 57 -21.07 2.33 -8.63
CA ASN A 57 -20.82 1.48 -7.47
C ASN A 57 -20.23 2.25 -6.28
N TRP A 58 -20.45 3.56 -6.20
CA TRP A 58 -19.81 4.42 -5.19
C TRP A 58 -20.07 3.97 -3.74
N ASP A 59 -21.25 3.39 -3.46
CA ASP A 59 -21.63 2.88 -2.14
C ASP A 59 -21.34 1.39 -1.96
N ARG A 60 -20.73 0.72 -2.95
CA ARG A 60 -20.38 -0.70 -2.86
C ARG A 60 -19.29 -0.90 -1.81
N ARG A 61 -19.44 -1.94 -1.00
CA ARG A 61 -18.39 -2.34 -0.07
C ARG A 61 -17.15 -2.81 -0.82
N ALA A 62 -16.01 -2.30 -0.40
CA ALA A 62 -14.75 -2.53 -1.08
C ALA A 62 -14.36 -4.01 -1.10
N LEU A 63 -13.68 -4.44 -2.15
CA LEU A 63 -12.97 -5.71 -2.21
C LEU A 63 -11.47 -5.42 -2.08
N ALA A 64 -10.80 -6.00 -1.09
CA ALA A 64 -9.36 -5.90 -0.89
C ALA A 64 -8.68 -7.21 -1.29
N VAL A 65 -7.79 -7.19 -2.27
CA VAL A 65 -7.19 -8.39 -2.88
C VAL A 65 -5.68 -8.38 -2.69
N MET A 66 -5.14 -9.43 -2.06
CA MET A 66 -3.69 -9.61 -1.91
C MET A 66 -3.02 -10.04 -3.22
N GLN A 67 -1.96 -9.33 -3.64
CA GLN A 67 -1.21 -9.55 -4.88
C GLN A 67 0.32 -9.46 -4.66
N PRO A 68 1.15 -10.19 -5.42
CA PRO A 68 2.60 -10.19 -5.26
C PRO A 68 3.27 -8.96 -5.86
N ALA A 69 4.46 -8.66 -5.33
CA ALA A 69 5.41 -7.79 -6.00
C ALA A 69 6.42 -8.56 -6.89
N ASP A 70 6.43 -9.90 -6.84
CA ASP A 70 7.38 -10.76 -7.54
C ASP A 70 7.50 -10.43 -9.03
N VAL A 71 8.74 -10.34 -9.54
CA VAL A 71 9.02 -10.00 -10.95
C VAL A 71 8.34 -10.98 -11.91
N THR A 72 8.29 -12.25 -11.55
CA THR A 72 7.67 -13.33 -12.34
C THR A 72 6.16 -13.18 -12.49
N ALA A 73 5.49 -12.45 -11.59
CA ALA A 73 4.07 -12.19 -11.65
C ALA A 73 3.72 -10.93 -12.46
N ARG A 74 4.70 -10.10 -12.81
CA ARG A 74 4.49 -8.85 -13.56
C ARG A 74 4.30 -9.12 -15.06
N PRO A 75 3.52 -8.29 -15.79
CA PRO A 75 2.63 -7.24 -15.27
C PRO A 75 1.50 -7.82 -14.40
N ALA A 76 1.11 -7.08 -13.37
CA ALA A 76 -0.01 -7.46 -12.51
C ALA A 76 -1.35 -7.23 -13.22
N ALA A 77 -2.35 -8.04 -12.93
CA ALA A 77 -3.71 -7.88 -13.45
C ALA A 77 -4.57 -7.09 -12.46
N GLY A 78 -5.23 -6.04 -12.95
CA GLY A 78 -6.32 -5.34 -12.27
C GLY A 78 -5.94 -4.04 -11.57
N PHE A 79 -4.66 -3.67 -11.46
CA PHE A 79 -4.26 -2.43 -10.77
C PHE A 79 -4.73 -1.15 -11.46
N SER A 80 -4.90 -1.11 -12.78
CA SER A 80 -5.43 0.07 -13.49
C SER A 80 -6.86 0.45 -13.10
N GLN A 81 -7.59 -0.47 -12.49
CA GLN A 81 -8.98 -0.31 -12.08
C GLN A 81 -9.17 -0.22 -10.57
N ALA A 82 -8.10 -0.28 -9.77
CA ALA A 82 -8.18 -0.16 -8.32
C ALA A 82 -8.42 1.30 -7.89
N ASP A 83 -9.22 1.50 -6.85
CA ASP A 83 -9.37 2.81 -6.20
C ASP A 83 -8.14 3.15 -5.36
N MET A 84 -7.55 2.14 -4.73
CA MET A 84 -6.31 2.25 -3.95
C MET A 84 -5.45 1.00 -4.08
N VAL A 85 -4.13 1.16 -3.99
CA VAL A 85 -3.19 0.05 -3.85
C VAL A 85 -2.23 0.35 -2.70
N ILE A 86 -2.03 -0.62 -1.81
CA ILE A 86 -1.11 -0.52 -0.68
C ILE A 86 0.02 -1.51 -0.87
N GLU A 87 1.28 -1.08 -0.82
CA GLU A 87 2.47 -1.92 -0.92
C GLU A 87 3.35 -1.78 0.34
N MET A 88 3.76 -2.91 0.91
CA MET A 88 4.68 -2.94 2.05
C MET A 88 5.54 -4.21 2.11
N PRO A 89 6.66 -4.19 2.87
CA PRO A 89 7.51 -5.36 3.09
C PRO A 89 6.77 -6.50 3.80
N VAL A 90 6.88 -7.70 3.25
CA VAL A 90 6.44 -8.97 3.88
C VAL A 90 7.60 -9.90 4.22
N ILE A 91 8.82 -9.42 3.95
CA ILE A 91 10.09 -9.85 4.50
C ILE A 91 10.89 -8.55 4.70
N THR A 92 11.33 -8.28 5.92
CA THR A 92 12.09 -7.07 6.29
C THR A 92 13.22 -6.80 5.29
N ALA A 93 13.27 -5.56 4.79
CA ALA A 93 14.25 -5.05 3.83
C ALA A 93 14.39 -5.87 2.53
N SER A 94 13.35 -6.64 2.14
CA SER A 94 13.41 -7.53 0.97
C SER A 94 12.10 -7.52 0.18
N VAL A 95 11.34 -8.60 0.22
CA VAL A 95 10.15 -8.83 -0.62
C VAL A 95 8.99 -7.97 -0.15
N THR A 96 8.38 -7.23 -1.07
CA THR A 96 7.12 -6.51 -0.84
C THR A 96 5.91 -7.32 -1.29
N ARG A 97 4.74 -6.92 -0.81
CA ARG A 97 3.44 -7.42 -1.28
C ARG A 97 2.49 -6.24 -1.42
N LEU A 98 1.49 -6.41 -2.27
CA LEU A 98 0.48 -5.40 -2.53
C LEU A 98 -0.90 -5.89 -2.10
N MET A 99 -1.78 -4.94 -1.80
CA MET A 99 -3.21 -5.13 -1.65
C MET A 99 -3.92 -4.08 -2.48
N ALA A 100 -4.68 -4.52 -3.48
CA ALA A 100 -5.51 -3.64 -4.30
C ALA A 100 -6.93 -3.59 -3.75
N ILE A 101 -7.50 -2.39 -3.74
CA ILE A 101 -8.83 -2.11 -3.21
C ILE A 101 -9.73 -1.60 -4.33
N TYR A 102 -10.87 -2.25 -4.49
CA TYR A 102 -11.83 -2.00 -5.57
C TYR A 102 -13.18 -1.57 -5.01
N ILE A 103 -13.69 -0.42 -5.45
CA ILE A 103 -15.05 0.07 -5.18
C ILE A 103 -15.73 0.38 -6.50
N CYS A 104 -15.21 1.32 -7.29
CA CYS A 104 -15.92 1.83 -8.46
C CYS A 104 -15.94 0.82 -9.60
N ASN A 105 -14.77 0.29 -9.91
CA ASN A 105 -14.56 -0.58 -11.07
C ASN A 105 -14.51 -2.05 -10.64
N THR A 106 -14.82 -2.92 -11.59
CA THR A 106 -14.66 -4.37 -11.46
C THR A 106 -13.69 -4.82 -12.56
N PRO A 107 -12.44 -5.19 -12.22
CA PRO A 107 -11.54 -5.74 -13.21
C PRO A 107 -12.04 -7.07 -13.77
N LYS A 108 -11.65 -7.40 -15.00
CA LYS A 108 -11.93 -8.71 -15.60
C LYS A 108 -11.31 -9.84 -14.78
N GLU A 109 -10.06 -9.64 -14.39
CA GLU A 109 -9.29 -10.56 -13.57
C GLU A 109 -8.43 -9.77 -12.58
N VAL A 110 -8.14 -10.37 -11.44
CA VAL A 110 -7.06 -9.94 -10.54
C VAL A 110 -6.07 -11.06 -10.40
N GLY A 111 -4.79 -10.73 -10.40
CA GLY A 111 -3.76 -11.73 -10.17
C GLY A 111 -2.36 -11.33 -10.62
N SER A 112 -1.33 -12.10 -10.29
CA SER A 112 -1.42 -13.26 -9.38
C SER A 112 -1.95 -12.85 -8.00
N MET A 113 -2.62 -13.76 -7.29
CA MET A 113 -3.05 -13.55 -5.91
C MET A 113 -1.99 -14.10 -4.95
N ARG A 114 -1.96 -13.58 -3.73
CA ARG A 114 -0.99 -13.95 -2.71
C ARG A 114 -1.59 -14.18 -1.33
N SER A 115 -0.77 -14.76 -0.48
CA SER A 115 -1.13 -15.09 0.88
C SER A 115 -1.42 -13.85 1.71
N ALA A 116 -2.39 -13.98 2.59
CA ALA A 116 -2.66 -13.00 3.63
C ALA A 116 -1.46 -12.80 4.56
N ARG A 117 -1.38 -11.60 5.12
CA ARG A 117 -0.51 -11.20 6.23
C ARG A 117 -1.37 -10.36 7.17
N HIS A 118 -1.11 -10.45 8.47
CA HIS A 118 -1.94 -9.84 9.51
C HIS A 118 -1.98 -8.30 9.41
N ASP A 119 -0.85 -7.68 9.11
CA ASP A 119 -0.67 -6.26 8.83
C ASP A 119 -1.49 -5.75 7.63
N PHE A 120 -1.85 -6.59 6.65
CA PHE A 120 -2.82 -6.19 5.62
C PHE A 120 -4.29 -6.30 6.08
N ILE A 121 -4.58 -7.21 7.01
CA ILE A 121 -5.96 -7.49 7.43
C ILE A 121 -6.56 -6.29 8.17
N HIS A 122 -5.83 -5.69 9.11
CA HIS A 122 -6.36 -4.52 9.85
C HIS A 122 -6.50 -3.28 8.95
N LEU A 123 -5.66 -3.14 7.90
CA LEU A 123 -5.82 -2.10 6.87
C LEU A 123 -7.09 -2.33 6.05
N ALA A 124 -7.32 -3.56 5.58
CA ALA A 124 -8.56 -3.93 4.89
C ALA A 124 -9.80 -3.70 5.77
N LYS A 125 -9.70 -4.00 7.07
CA LYS A 125 -10.77 -3.76 8.06
C LYS A 125 -11.09 -2.28 8.20
N GLY A 126 -10.07 -1.43 8.31
CA GLY A 126 -10.23 0.03 8.40
C GLY A 126 -10.81 0.68 7.14
N LEU A 127 -10.69 0.01 5.99
CA LEU A 127 -11.34 0.39 4.72
C LEU A 127 -12.73 -0.25 4.55
N ASP A 128 -13.21 -0.96 5.58
CA ASP A 128 -14.46 -1.71 5.55
C ASP A 128 -14.55 -2.73 4.39
N ALA A 129 -13.42 -3.29 3.97
CA ALA A 129 -13.37 -4.17 2.82
C ALA A 129 -13.76 -5.62 3.15
N ILE A 130 -14.21 -6.34 2.13
CA ILE A 130 -14.19 -7.81 2.08
C ILE A 130 -12.77 -8.21 1.68
N PHE A 131 -12.12 -9.05 2.48
CA PHE A 131 -10.72 -9.40 2.27
C PHE A 131 -10.55 -10.71 1.49
N ALA A 132 -9.83 -10.65 0.36
CA ALA A 132 -9.59 -11.78 -0.52
C ALA A 132 -8.10 -12.09 -0.62
N SER A 133 -7.76 -13.37 -0.46
CA SER A 133 -6.36 -13.83 -0.47
C SER A 133 -6.23 -15.25 -1.03
N TRP A 134 -5.00 -15.63 -1.38
CA TRP A 134 -4.64 -16.99 -1.75
C TRP A 134 -3.62 -17.55 -0.74
N GLY A 135 -4.11 -18.26 0.26
CA GLY A 135 -3.30 -18.71 1.38
C GLY A 135 -3.09 -17.61 2.43
N ARG A 136 -2.20 -17.85 3.39
CA ARG A 136 -2.07 -17.03 4.60
C ARG A 136 -0.74 -17.30 5.34
N SER A 137 -0.34 -16.42 6.26
CA SER A 137 0.73 -16.72 7.24
C SER A 137 0.22 -17.61 8.39
N GLU A 138 1.11 -18.42 8.98
CA GLU A 138 0.88 -19.22 10.20
C GLU A 138 1.94 -18.87 11.23
N SER A 139 1.54 -18.77 12.50
CA SER A 139 2.52 -18.85 13.58
C SER A 139 2.80 -20.31 13.91
N HIS A 140 4.08 -20.69 14.06
CA HIS A 140 4.45 -22.00 14.61
C HIS A 140 4.91 -21.90 16.08
N ASP A 141 4.94 -20.68 16.65
CA ASP A 141 5.10 -20.47 18.08
C ASP A 141 3.78 -20.75 18.83
N LYS A 142 3.81 -21.71 19.75
CA LYS A 142 2.67 -22.06 20.62
C LYS A 142 2.26 -20.94 21.58
N ASN A 143 3.14 -19.95 21.77
CA ASN A 143 2.89 -18.80 22.62
C ASN A 143 2.20 -17.65 21.88
N ASP A 144 2.24 -17.62 20.55
CA ASP A 144 1.48 -16.65 19.76
C ASP A 144 -0.01 -17.00 19.79
N LYS A 145 -0.77 -16.30 20.64
CA LYS A 145 -2.22 -16.49 20.79
C LYS A 145 -3.02 -15.88 19.63
N ILE A 146 -2.40 -15.02 18.83
CA ILE A 146 -3.04 -14.39 17.68
C ILE A 146 -2.98 -15.33 16.48
N GLY A 147 -1.86 -16.03 16.28
CA GLY A 147 -1.70 -17.03 15.22
C GLY A 147 -1.56 -16.45 13.82
N LEU A 148 -1.03 -15.23 13.71
CA LEU A 148 -0.88 -14.45 12.47
C LEU A 148 -2.19 -14.40 11.65
N ALA A 149 -2.07 -14.30 10.32
CA ALA A 149 -3.23 -14.20 9.44
C ALA A 149 -4.18 -15.40 9.57
N LYS A 150 -3.66 -16.62 9.81
CA LYS A 150 -4.52 -17.80 10.03
C LYS A 150 -5.51 -17.56 11.17
N GLY A 151 -4.99 -17.26 12.35
CA GLY A 151 -5.80 -17.15 13.55
C GLY A 151 -6.79 -15.99 13.46
N ILE A 152 -6.37 -14.86 12.88
CA ILE A 152 -7.24 -13.69 12.66
C ILE A 152 -8.40 -14.02 11.72
N LEU A 153 -8.13 -14.70 10.60
CA LEU A 153 -9.15 -15.08 9.62
C LEU A 153 -10.10 -16.15 10.19
N ASP A 154 -9.58 -17.12 10.95
CA ASP A 154 -10.37 -18.18 11.58
C ASP A 154 -11.28 -17.64 12.69
N ARG A 155 -10.83 -16.63 13.44
CA ARG A 155 -11.66 -15.87 14.40
C ARG A 155 -12.66 -14.93 13.74
N LYS A 156 -12.64 -14.80 12.41
CA LYS A 156 -13.55 -13.96 11.62
C LYS A 156 -13.53 -12.49 12.03
N GLU A 157 -12.35 -11.97 12.41
CA GLU A 157 -12.19 -10.54 12.76
C GLU A 157 -12.46 -9.63 11.54
N ILE A 158 -12.31 -10.17 10.33
CA ILE A 158 -12.75 -9.58 9.08
C ILE A 158 -13.54 -10.62 8.26
N GLU A 159 -14.54 -10.16 7.53
CA GLU A 159 -15.22 -10.96 6.51
C GLU A 159 -14.27 -11.14 5.32
N ASN A 160 -14.04 -12.39 4.95
CA ASN A 160 -12.98 -12.77 4.03
C ASN A 160 -13.42 -13.90 3.10
N ILE A 161 -12.68 -14.08 2.00
CA ILE A 161 -12.83 -15.21 1.09
C ILE A 161 -11.42 -15.66 0.66
N ASN A 162 -11.03 -16.87 1.06
CA ASN A 162 -9.70 -17.43 0.81
C ASN A 162 -9.74 -18.47 -0.31
N CYS A 163 -8.99 -18.21 -1.39
CA CYS A 163 -8.90 -19.06 -2.58
C CYS A 163 -8.26 -20.42 -2.33
N ASN A 164 -7.42 -20.55 -1.29
CA ASN A 164 -6.75 -21.80 -0.94
C ASN A 164 -7.56 -22.63 0.06
N GLY A 165 -8.55 -22.03 0.74
CA GLY A 165 -9.39 -22.70 1.74
C GLY A 165 -8.65 -23.15 3.00
N ASP A 166 -7.51 -22.53 3.32
CA ASP A 166 -6.59 -22.93 4.41
C ASP A 166 -6.63 -22.00 5.65
N ALA A 167 -7.50 -20.99 5.64
CA ALA A 167 -7.95 -20.21 6.79
C ALA A 167 -9.22 -19.42 6.44
N GLY A 168 -9.98 -19.05 7.45
CA GLY A 168 -11.19 -18.24 7.31
C GLY A 168 -12.26 -18.92 6.48
N VAL A 169 -12.93 -18.16 5.61
CA VAL A 169 -13.99 -18.68 4.74
C VAL A 169 -13.42 -19.09 3.39
N SER A 170 -13.64 -20.35 3.03
CA SER A 170 -13.14 -20.93 1.80
C SER A 170 -13.92 -20.45 0.57
N ALA A 171 -13.21 -20.10 -0.51
CA ALA A 171 -13.81 -19.81 -1.81
C ALA A 171 -14.56 -21.00 -2.43
N TYR A 172 -14.30 -22.24 -1.97
CA TYR A 172 -15.04 -23.44 -2.37
C TYR A 172 -16.46 -23.50 -1.78
N ALA A 173 -16.79 -22.63 -0.82
CA ALA A 173 -18.15 -22.51 -0.29
C ALA A 173 -19.07 -21.67 -1.19
N CYS A 174 -18.50 -20.94 -2.16
CA CYS A 174 -19.25 -20.11 -3.10
C CYS A 174 -19.87 -20.99 -4.20
N SER A 175 -21.08 -20.65 -4.66
CA SER A 175 -21.73 -21.37 -5.77
C SER A 175 -20.91 -21.32 -7.06
N VAL A 176 -20.26 -20.17 -7.31
CA VAL A 176 -19.23 -19.99 -8.34
C VAL A 176 -17.93 -19.65 -7.64
N ASN A 177 -16.91 -20.50 -7.80
CA ASN A 177 -15.60 -20.25 -7.20
C ASN A 177 -14.96 -19.03 -7.88
N PRO A 178 -14.67 -17.93 -7.16
CA PRO A 178 -14.05 -16.75 -7.75
C PRO A 178 -12.62 -17.01 -8.24
N CYS A 179 -11.96 -18.05 -7.75
CA CYS A 179 -10.53 -18.28 -7.92
C CYS A 179 -10.24 -19.38 -8.93
N PHE A 180 -9.21 -19.16 -9.77
CA PHE A 180 -8.79 -20.10 -10.78
C PHE A 180 -7.27 -20.09 -10.98
N ARG A 181 -6.75 -21.10 -11.68
CA ARG A 181 -5.37 -21.10 -12.16
C ARG A 181 -5.34 -20.56 -13.58
N LYS A 182 -4.57 -19.50 -13.82
CA LYS A 182 -4.52 -18.83 -15.12
C LYS A 182 -3.98 -19.78 -16.21
N PRO A 183 -4.75 -20.02 -17.28
CA PRO A 183 -4.31 -20.87 -18.38
C PRO A 183 -3.02 -20.37 -19.03
N GLY A 184 -2.16 -21.30 -19.47
CA GLY A 184 -0.88 -20.99 -20.11
C GLY A 184 0.25 -20.63 -19.15
N MET A 185 0.02 -20.57 -17.84
CA MET A 185 1.08 -20.44 -16.83
C MET A 185 1.34 -21.75 -16.09
N LYS A 186 2.61 -22.03 -15.80
CA LYS A 186 3.00 -23.18 -14.98
C LYS A 186 2.31 -23.09 -13.63
N ARG A 187 1.64 -24.17 -13.22
CA ARG A 187 1.00 -24.24 -11.91
C ARG A 187 2.04 -23.99 -10.81
N GLY A 188 1.74 -23.03 -9.96
CA GLY A 188 2.66 -22.52 -8.93
C GLY A 188 2.12 -21.26 -8.27
N VAL A 189 2.92 -20.60 -7.44
CA VAL A 189 2.50 -19.41 -6.68
C VAL A 189 1.96 -18.30 -7.60
N ASP A 190 2.56 -18.09 -8.78
CA ASP A 190 2.21 -17.05 -9.76
C ASP A 190 1.09 -17.42 -10.74
N SER A 191 0.40 -18.53 -10.50
CA SER A 191 -0.69 -18.95 -11.38
C SER A 191 -2.07 -18.73 -10.80
N GLY A 192 -2.18 -18.30 -9.53
CA GLY A 192 -3.47 -18.08 -8.88
C GLY A 192 -4.07 -16.74 -9.26
N TYR A 193 -5.25 -16.73 -9.89
CA TYR A 193 -5.99 -15.55 -10.33
C TYR A 193 -7.44 -15.65 -9.85
N ALA A 194 -8.19 -14.56 -9.97
CA ALA A 194 -9.62 -14.57 -9.66
C ALA A 194 -10.41 -13.61 -10.55
N HIS A 195 -11.73 -13.84 -10.59
CA HIS A 195 -12.71 -12.94 -11.17
C HIS A 195 -13.34 -12.07 -10.06
N PRO A 196 -13.00 -10.77 -9.95
CA PRO A 196 -13.45 -9.91 -8.88
C PRO A 196 -14.97 -9.88 -8.67
N GLN A 197 -15.75 -9.94 -9.75
CA GLN A 197 -17.21 -9.95 -9.67
C GLN A 197 -17.74 -11.11 -8.80
N GLU A 198 -17.11 -12.27 -8.89
CA GLU A 198 -17.53 -13.47 -8.18
C GLU A 198 -17.23 -13.39 -6.67
N PHE A 199 -16.28 -12.57 -6.23
CA PHE A 199 -16.12 -12.31 -4.80
C PHE A 199 -17.30 -11.54 -4.21
N TRP A 200 -17.85 -10.55 -4.92
CA TRP A 200 -19.05 -9.84 -4.45
C TRP A 200 -20.30 -10.73 -4.53
N ASN A 201 -20.41 -11.57 -5.56
CA ASN A 201 -21.50 -12.56 -5.65
C ASN A 201 -21.42 -13.53 -4.46
N CYS A 202 -20.25 -14.11 -4.20
CA CYS A 202 -20.04 -14.99 -3.07
C CYS A 202 -20.27 -14.29 -1.72
N ALA A 203 -19.80 -13.06 -1.55
CA ALA A 203 -20.05 -12.28 -0.34
C ALA A 203 -21.56 -12.11 -0.08
N LYS A 204 -22.36 -11.87 -1.13
CA LYS A 204 -23.82 -11.82 -1.02
C LYS A 204 -24.42 -13.16 -0.61
N GLU A 205 -23.95 -14.28 -1.18
CA GLU A 205 -24.38 -15.64 -0.81
C GLU A 205 -24.05 -15.96 0.65
N LEU A 206 -22.89 -15.52 1.14
CA LEU A 206 -22.43 -15.65 2.52
C LEU A 206 -23.13 -14.70 3.51
N GLY A 207 -24.05 -13.85 3.03
CA GLY A 207 -24.78 -12.90 3.86
C GLY A 207 -23.97 -11.67 4.29
N TYR A 208 -22.83 -11.40 3.65
CA TYR A 208 -22.03 -10.22 3.96
C TYR A 208 -22.76 -8.95 3.54
N ARG A 209 -22.54 -7.88 4.31
CA ARG A 209 -23.03 -6.56 3.93
C ARG A 209 -22.35 -6.10 2.64
N MET A 210 -23.16 -5.60 1.70
CA MET A 210 -22.71 -5.20 0.36
C MET A 210 -22.53 -3.68 0.16
N LYS A 211 -23.07 -2.86 1.07
CA LYS A 211 -22.88 -1.39 1.03
C LYS A 211 -21.82 -0.96 2.03
N THR A 212 -20.93 -0.06 1.66
CA THR A 212 -19.83 0.42 2.51
C THR A 212 -20.32 1.24 3.71
N LYS A 213 -19.59 1.17 4.82
CA LYS A 213 -19.65 2.09 5.97
C LYS A 213 -18.39 2.95 6.08
N PHE A 214 -17.46 2.80 5.14
CA PHE A 214 -16.24 3.59 5.12
C PHE A 214 -16.58 5.07 4.88
N VAL A 215 -16.24 5.91 5.84
CA VAL A 215 -16.53 7.37 5.81
C VAL A 215 -15.79 8.11 4.70
N GLY A 216 -14.69 7.53 4.22
CA GLY A 216 -13.92 8.03 3.09
C GLY A 216 -12.68 8.84 3.46
N TYR A 217 -12.00 9.30 2.42
CA TYR A 217 -10.95 10.32 2.46
C TYR A 217 -11.49 11.63 1.90
N PRO A 218 -11.07 12.80 2.41
CA PRO A 218 -11.51 14.06 1.85
C PRO A 218 -10.82 14.32 0.51
N HIS A 219 -11.51 15.02 -0.40
CA HIS A 219 -11.00 15.33 -1.73
C HIS A 219 -11.00 16.83 -2.03
N GLN A 220 -10.09 17.26 -2.89
CA GLN A 220 -10.00 18.61 -3.44
C GLN A 220 -9.96 18.57 -4.98
N LYS A 221 -10.30 19.68 -5.62
CA LYS A 221 -10.21 19.77 -7.08
C LYS A 221 -8.75 19.69 -7.54
N GLU A 222 -8.57 19.22 -8.77
CA GLU A 222 -7.28 19.35 -9.46
C GLU A 222 -6.88 20.81 -9.61
N VAL A 223 -5.57 21.08 -9.52
CA VAL A 223 -5.06 22.41 -9.89
C VAL A 223 -5.16 22.60 -11.42
N PRO A 224 -5.41 23.83 -11.90
CA PRO A 224 -5.45 24.14 -13.34
C PRO A 224 -4.14 23.77 -14.04
N LEU A 225 -4.21 23.42 -15.33
CA LEU A 225 -3.04 23.01 -16.12
C LEU A 225 -1.89 24.02 -16.11
N SER A 226 -2.22 25.32 -16.05
CA SER A 226 -1.25 26.43 -15.97
C SER A 226 -0.44 26.47 -14.67
N GLU A 227 -0.97 25.91 -13.59
CA GLU A 227 -0.35 25.90 -12.26
C GLU A 227 0.39 24.58 -11.95
N ARG A 228 0.27 23.59 -12.85
CA ARG A 228 0.95 22.30 -12.72
C ARG A 228 2.43 22.43 -13.09
N PRO A 229 3.36 21.80 -12.35
CA PRO A 229 4.77 21.81 -12.69
C PRO A 229 5.04 20.99 -13.96
N ASP A 230 6.17 21.29 -14.63
CA ASP A 230 6.58 20.61 -15.86
C ASP A 230 7.27 19.25 -15.63
N GLY A 231 7.54 18.91 -14.38
CA GLY A 231 8.22 17.68 -14.02
C GLY A 231 8.00 17.32 -12.55
N GLY A 232 8.61 16.22 -12.17
CA GLY A 232 8.44 15.61 -10.86
C GLY A 232 8.87 14.16 -10.96
N HIS A 233 9.85 13.75 -10.17
CA HIS A 233 10.28 12.36 -10.11
C HIS A 233 10.39 11.90 -8.66
N LEU A 234 9.60 10.90 -8.33
CA LEU A 234 9.64 10.22 -7.04
C LEU A 234 10.32 8.87 -7.20
N ARG A 235 11.28 8.57 -6.32
CA ARG A 235 11.86 7.25 -6.15
C ARG A 235 11.53 6.71 -4.76
N VAL A 236 10.89 5.55 -4.74
CA VAL A 236 10.56 4.74 -3.55
C VAL A 236 11.48 3.51 -3.57
N ALA A 237 12.56 3.55 -2.79
CA ALA A 237 13.63 2.57 -2.88
C ALA A 237 13.43 1.35 -1.97
N PHE A 238 12.42 0.53 -2.26
CA PHE A 238 12.40 -0.86 -1.79
C PHE A 238 13.63 -1.63 -2.31
N ALA A 239 13.89 -2.79 -1.71
CA ALA A 239 15.02 -3.63 -2.07
C ALA A 239 14.96 -4.11 -3.54
N GLY A 240 16.11 -4.09 -4.20
CA GLY A 240 16.34 -4.72 -5.51
C GLY A 240 15.22 -4.46 -6.54
N PRO A 241 14.58 -5.52 -7.07
CA PRO A 241 13.61 -5.40 -8.16
C PRO A 241 12.25 -4.81 -7.73
N PHE A 242 12.03 -4.56 -6.44
CA PHE A 242 10.78 -4.02 -5.90
C PHE A 242 10.74 -2.50 -5.90
N ALA A 243 11.89 -1.82 -6.09
CA ALA A 243 11.94 -0.37 -6.18
C ALA A 243 10.93 0.17 -7.20
N ALA A 244 10.15 1.15 -6.78
CA ALA A 244 9.20 1.86 -7.62
C ALA A 244 9.68 3.29 -7.86
N SER A 245 9.34 3.83 -9.03
CA SER A 245 9.47 5.25 -9.29
C SER A 245 8.25 5.78 -10.00
N TYR A 246 8.04 7.08 -9.90
CA TYR A 246 6.86 7.75 -10.40
C TYR A 246 7.27 9.05 -11.06
N ASP A 247 6.97 9.15 -12.35
CA ASP A 247 7.21 10.36 -13.14
C ASP A 247 5.90 11.14 -13.27
N TYR A 248 5.89 12.38 -12.77
CA TYR A 248 4.72 13.24 -12.90
C TYR A 248 4.47 13.62 -14.36
N ASP A 249 3.24 13.43 -14.82
CA ASP A 249 2.74 13.87 -16.11
C ASP A 249 1.79 15.05 -15.94
N LYS A 250 2.25 16.24 -16.35
CA LYS A 250 1.51 17.50 -16.28
C LYS A 250 0.16 17.45 -16.99
N LYS A 251 0.10 16.77 -18.14
CA LYS A 251 -1.08 16.74 -19.02
C LYS A 251 -2.25 16.02 -18.35
N THR A 252 -1.99 14.83 -17.81
CA THR A 252 -3.03 14.01 -17.16
C THR A 252 -3.14 14.23 -15.66
N ASN A 253 -2.24 15.01 -15.05
CA ASN A 253 -2.14 15.21 -13.62
C ASN A 253 -1.99 13.90 -12.84
N SER A 254 -1.15 13.01 -13.36
CA SER A 254 -0.94 11.67 -12.83
C SER A 254 0.55 11.35 -12.74
N TYR A 255 0.87 10.23 -12.12
CA TYR A 255 2.22 9.80 -11.83
C TYR A 255 2.50 8.47 -12.50
N LEU A 256 3.19 8.48 -13.64
CA LEU A 256 3.52 7.31 -14.43
C LEU A 256 4.43 6.36 -13.63
N ARG A 257 3.91 5.20 -13.22
CA ARG A 257 4.63 4.25 -12.36
C ARG A 257 5.61 3.40 -13.17
N ASN A 258 6.84 3.32 -12.68
CA ASN A 258 7.82 2.34 -13.09
C ASN A 258 8.09 1.39 -11.93
N TRP A 259 8.29 0.12 -12.24
CA TRP A 259 8.49 -0.92 -11.23
C TRP A 259 9.68 -1.80 -11.59
N GLY A 260 10.71 -1.82 -10.74
CA GLY A 260 11.99 -2.43 -11.06
C GLY A 260 12.67 -1.78 -12.27
N GLY A 261 12.50 -0.47 -12.44
CA GLY A 261 13.07 0.30 -13.55
C GLY A 261 12.36 0.13 -14.91
N LYS A 262 11.28 -0.65 -14.97
CA LYS A 262 10.49 -0.83 -16.19
C LYS A 262 9.16 -0.12 -16.10
N PRO A 263 8.64 0.40 -17.22
CA PRO A 263 7.27 0.85 -17.28
C PRO A 263 6.27 -0.21 -16.76
N ASP A 264 5.54 0.11 -15.69
CA ASP A 264 4.41 -0.69 -15.20
C ASP A 264 3.13 -0.53 -16.04
N TYR A 265 2.48 -1.64 -16.34
CA TYR A 265 1.25 -1.75 -17.12
C TYR A 265 0.35 -2.81 -16.51
N ASP A 266 -0.96 -2.62 -16.64
CA ASP A 266 -1.92 -3.64 -16.25
C ASP A 266 -2.02 -4.75 -17.32
N ARG A 267 -1.94 -6.01 -16.87
CA ARG A 267 -2.03 -7.19 -17.74
C ARG A 267 -3.35 -7.28 -18.51
N ASN A 268 -4.46 -6.81 -17.93
CA ASN A 268 -5.78 -7.04 -18.50
C ASN A 268 -6.08 -6.17 -19.72
N ASN A 269 -5.55 -4.94 -19.73
CA ASN A 269 -5.96 -3.90 -20.67
C ASN A 269 -4.79 -3.08 -21.21
N HIS A 270 -3.54 -3.42 -20.85
CA HIS A 270 -2.33 -2.71 -21.23
C HIS A 270 -2.32 -1.22 -20.86
N GLN A 271 -3.18 -0.80 -19.93
CA GLN A 271 -3.18 0.58 -19.46
C GLN A 271 -1.94 0.84 -18.62
N ARG A 272 -1.33 2.00 -18.87
CA ARG A 272 -0.22 2.52 -18.09
C ARG A 272 -0.71 2.79 -16.66
N ILE A 273 -0.03 2.21 -15.68
CA ILE A 273 -0.32 2.51 -14.26
C ILE A 273 0.11 3.95 -13.97
N ALA A 274 -0.86 4.77 -13.54
CA ALA A 274 -0.66 6.20 -13.34
C ALA A 274 -1.60 6.78 -12.25
N PRO A 275 -1.34 6.53 -10.95
CA PRO A 275 -2.10 7.16 -9.88
C PRO A 275 -2.09 8.68 -9.94
N LYS A 276 -3.08 9.33 -9.34
CA LYS A 276 -3.06 10.78 -9.11
C LYS A 276 -2.47 11.17 -7.77
N ASN A 277 -2.48 10.25 -6.82
CA ASN A 277 -2.00 10.47 -5.47
C ASN A 277 -1.05 9.33 -5.08
N ILE A 278 0.09 9.70 -4.50
CA ILE A 278 1.01 8.74 -3.89
C ILE A 278 1.21 9.16 -2.44
N VAL A 279 1.05 8.22 -1.52
CA VAL A 279 1.39 8.36 -0.12
C VAL A 279 2.61 7.49 0.12
N VAL A 280 3.65 8.06 0.73
CA VAL A 280 4.79 7.30 1.25
C VAL A 280 4.76 7.39 2.77
N MET A 281 4.50 6.27 3.43
CA MET A 281 4.50 6.15 4.88
C MET A 281 5.84 5.61 5.36
N ILE A 282 6.32 6.09 6.50
CA ILE A 282 7.46 5.49 7.19
C ILE A 282 6.94 4.70 8.40
N ALA A 283 7.20 3.40 8.42
CA ALA A 283 6.78 2.49 9.48
C ALA A 283 7.85 1.42 9.73
N LYS A 284 8.16 1.15 11.00
CA LYS A 284 9.20 0.18 11.37
C LYS A 284 8.71 -1.24 11.07
N SER A 285 9.53 -2.06 10.42
CA SER A 285 9.31 -3.49 10.28
C SER A 285 10.18 -4.28 11.26
N GLU A 286 9.61 -5.28 11.91
CA GLU A 286 10.29 -6.14 12.88
C GLU A 286 9.99 -7.60 12.59
N GLN A 287 11.00 -8.47 12.66
CA GLN A 287 10.79 -9.90 12.48
C GLN A 287 9.98 -10.47 13.65
N ILE A 288 8.93 -11.25 13.35
CA ILE A 288 8.15 -12.00 14.34
C ILE A 288 8.72 -13.41 14.45
N GLU A 289 8.64 -14.18 13.35
CA GLU A 289 9.01 -15.59 13.31
C GLU A 289 9.38 -16.00 11.89
N GLY A 290 10.50 -16.71 11.73
CA GLY A 290 10.92 -17.22 10.42
C GLY A 290 11.01 -16.09 9.39
N GLN A 291 10.22 -16.18 8.31
CA GLN A 291 10.15 -15.12 7.28
C GLN A 291 9.10 -14.04 7.57
N TYR A 292 8.28 -14.19 8.60
CA TYR A 292 7.20 -13.25 8.89
C TYR A 292 7.70 -12.07 9.71
N ASN A 293 7.43 -10.88 9.20
CA ASN A 293 7.64 -9.61 9.88
C ASN A 293 6.30 -8.99 10.28
N ASN A 294 6.39 -7.98 11.13
CA ASN A 294 5.35 -7.07 11.50
C ASN A 294 5.73 -5.65 11.07
N VAL A 295 4.87 -4.95 10.34
CA VAL A 295 5.06 -3.52 10.05
C VAL A 295 4.20 -2.72 11.02
N GLN A 296 4.82 -1.83 11.79
CA GLN A 296 4.18 -1.05 12.85
C GLN A 296 3.22 0.00 12.28
N LEU A 297 1.96 -0.39 12.05
CA LEU A 297 0.90 0.36 11.34
C LEU A 297 -0.36 0.61 12.18
N GLY A 298 -0.34 0.26 13.45
CA GLY A 298 -1.48 0.33 14.36
C GLY A 298 -2.42 -0.86 14.27
N ASP A 299 -1.89 -2.07 14.07
CA ASP A 299 -2.66 -3.30 14.28
C ASP A 299 -2.84 -3.60 15.80
N PRO A 300 -3.98 -4.17 16.21
CA PRO A 300 -4.25 -4.40 17.63
C PRO A 300 -3.47 -5.58 18.24
N TRP A 301 -2.79 -6.37 17.43
CA TRP A 301 -2.27 -7.68 17.80
C TRP A 301 -0.77 -7.65 18.13
N TYR A 302 0.02 -6.95 17.31
CA TYR A 302 1.48 -6.94 17.39
C TYR A 302 2.07 -5.54 17.55
N ASP A 303 1.28 -4.47 17.32
CA ASP A 303 1.84 -3.13 17.29
C ASP A 303 1.92 -2.39 18.62
N THR A 304 3.08 -1.76 18.80
CA THR A 304 3.32 -0.78 19.86
C THR A 304 3.10 0.64 19.36
N LYS A 305 3.23 0.89 18.05
CA LYS A 305 3.04 2.19 17.39
C LYS A 305 1.82 2.20 16.48
N ASP A 306 1.23 3.37 16.35
CA ASP A 306 -0.03 3.56 15.62
C ASP A 306 -0.01 4.86 14.78
N THR A 307 1.19 5.44 14.60
CA THR A 307 1.45 6.68 13.88
C THR A 307 2.91 6.75 13.42
N GLY A 308 3.16 7.49 12.35
CA GLY A 308 4.50 7.72 11.81
C GLY A 308 4.54 8.85 10.80
N GLU A 309 5.71 9.11 10.24
CA GLU A 309 5.91 10.15 9.21
C GLU A 309 5.28 9.72 7.89
N ALA A 310 4.75 10.70 7.15
CA ALA A 310 4.20 10.50 5.83
C ALA A 310 4.58 11.63 4.86
N TYR A 311 4.72 11.27 3.60
CA TYR A 311 4.96 12.17 2.47
C TYR A 311 3.86 11.93 1.45
N TYR A 312 3.35 12.99 0.84
CA TYR A 312 2.23 12.92 -0.09
C TYR A 312 2.62 13.61 -1.40
N PHE A 313 2.31 12.96 -2.52
CA PHE A 313 2.60 13.46 -3.84
C PHE A 313 1.29 13.54 -4.62
N MET A 314 0.88 14.77 -4.91
CA MET A 314 -0.32 15.09 -5.71
C MET A 314 -0.11 16.42 -6.42
N ASN A 315 -0.77 16.64 -7.55
CA ASN A 315 -0.62 17.87 -8.36
C ASN A 315 0.85 18.20 -8.71
N GLY A 316 1.71 17.18 -8.81
CA GLY A 316 3.13 17.35 -9.13
C GLY A 316 3.98 17.93 -7.99
N LYS A 317 3.48 17.97 -6.75
CA LYS A 317 4.19 18.55 -5.60
C LYS A 317 4.32 17.54 -4.46
N GLU A 318 5.35 17.71 -3.64
CA GLU A 318 5.51 17.04 -2.34
C GLU A 318 4.79 17.83 -1.24
N TYR A 319 4.09 17.10 -0.37
CA TYR A 319 3.57 17.55 0.91
C TYR A 319 4.08 16.60 2.00
N ARG A 320 4.17 17.07 3.24
CA ARG A 320 4.66 16.28 4.38
C ARG A 320 3.65 16.28 5.51
N GLY A 321 3.74 15.28 6.37
CA GLY A 321 2.92 15.21 7.58
C GLY A 321 3.07 13.86 8.25
N THR A 322 1.95 13.30 8.73
CA THR A 322 1.94 12.05 9.49
C THR A 322 0.77 11.16 9.11
N TRP A 323 0.94 9.86 9.28
CA TRP A 323 -0.17 8.91 9.24
C TRP A 323 -0.55 8.47 10.65
N LYS A 324 -1.80 8.02 10.84
CA LYS A 324 -2.27 7.41 12.10
C LYS A 324 -3.34 6.36 11.82
N LYS A 325 -3.33 5.26 12.57
CA LYS A 325 -4.44 4.30 12.61
C LYS A 325 -4.60 3.83 14.03
N ASP A 326 -5.76 4.08 14.66
CA ASP A 326 -5.94 3.75 16.08
C ASP A 326 -5.87 2.24 16.30
N LYS A 327 -4.85 1.78 17.03
CA LYS A 327 -4.66 0.36 17.31
C LYS A 327 -5.65 -0.20 18.35
N SER A 328 -6.35 0.65 19.08
CA SER A 328 -7.40 0.22 20.01
C SER A 328 -8.73 -0.10 19.32
N ASP A 329 -8.88 0.32 18.05
CA ASP A 329 -10.02 0.00 17.20
C ASP A 329 -9.55 -0.50 15.84
N ILE A 330 -9.68 -1.81 15.60
CA ILE A 330 -9.33 -2.43 14.32
C ILE A 330 -10.09 -1.81 13.13
N SER A 331 -11.28 -1.25 13.37
CA SER A 331 -12.14 -0.59 12.38
C SER A 331 -11.71 0.86 12.09
N SER A 332 -10.79 1.41 12.88
CA SER A 332 -10.21 2.74 12.63
C SER A 332 -9.58 2.77 11.24
N LYS A 333 -9.92 3.78 10.43
CA LYS A 333 -9.28 3.97 9.14
C LYS A 333 -7.83 4.40 9.32
N LEU A 334 -7.04 4.24 8.26
CA LEU A 334 -5.73 4.86 8.16
C LEU A 334 -5.92 6.34 7.81
N TYR A 335 -5.62 7.23 8.74
CA TYR A 335 -5.67 8.68 8.58
C TYR A 335 -4.35 9.21 8.02
N PHE A 336 -4.45 10.26 7.19
CA PHE A 336 -3.34 10.97 6.59
C PHE A 336 -3.45 12.45 6.93
N TYR A 337 -2.51 12.98 7.69
CA TYR A 337 -2.50 14.37 8.13
C TYR A 337 -1.37 15.15 7.47
N ASP A 338 -1.61 16.43 7.20
CA ASP A 338 -0.60 17.39 6.79
C ASP A 338 0.24 17.90 7.99
N GLN A 339 1.14 18.86 7.76
CA GLN A 339 1.95 19.46 8.83
C GLN A 339 1.13 20.28 9.85
N ASN A 340 -0.08 20.69 9.50
CA ASN A 340 -0.99 21.46 10.36
C ASN A 340 -1.88 20.53 11.21
N GLY A 341 -1.88 19.23 10.94
CA GLY A 341 -2.72 18.23 11.58
C GLY A 341 -4.11 18.09 10.93
N GLU A 342 -4.32 18.64 9.74
CA GLU A 342 -5.56 18.48 8.98
C GLU A 342 -5.48 17.25 8.06
N GLU A 343 -6.60 16.55 7.84
CA GLU A 343 -6.61 15.43 6.90
C GLU A 343 -6.25 15.88 5.47
N ILE A 344 -5.36 15.13 4.83
CA ILE A 344 -4.95 15.34 3.44
C ILE A 344 -6.16 15.24 2.52
N LYS A 345 -6.39 16.29 1.74
CA LYS A 345 -7.41 16.33 0.69
C LYS A 345 -6.81 15.80 -0.61
N PHE A 346 -7.18 14.58 -0.99
CA PHE A 346 -6.66 13.96 -2.21
C PHE A 346 -7.27 14.55 -3.48
N VAL A 347 -6.55 14.43 -4.59
CA VAL A 347 -7.11 14.70 -5.91
C VAL A 347 -7.99 13.51 -6.32
N PRO A 348 -9.22 13.71 -6.83
CA PRO A 348 -10.06 12.63 -7.33
C PRO A 348 -9.34 11.74 -8.34
N GLY A 349 -9.09 10.49 -7.96
CA GLY A 349 -8.28 9.54 -8.69
C GLY A 349 -7.69 8.48 -7.77
N GLN A 350 -6.98 7.53 -8.37
CA GLN A 350 -6.36 6.42 -7.67
C GLN A 350 -5.29 6.88 -6.68
N ILE A 351 -5.25 6.21 -5.52
CA ILE A 351 -4.27 6.43 -4.45
C ILE A 351 -3.33 5.24 -4.35
N TRP A 352 -2.01 5.47 -4.46
CA TRP A 352 -1.00 4.47 -4.13
C TRP A 352 -0.41 4.75 -2.76
N VAL A 353 -0.33 3.76 -1.89
CA VAL A 353 0.28 3.86 -0.56
C VAL A 353 1.49 2.95 -0.52
N GLU A 354 2.65 3.55 -0.33
CA GLU A 354 3.96 2.89 -0.30
C GLU A 354 4.51 2.97 1.13
N ILE A 355 4.70 1.84 1.80
CA ILE A 355 5.14 1.82 3.20
C ILE A 355 6.61 1.42 3.27
N LEU A 356 7.46 2.41 3.52
CA LEU A 356 8.90 2.23 3.67
C LEU A 356 9.31 2.01 5.13
N GLU A 357 10.36 1.22 5.30
CA GLU A 357 11.05 1.08 6.56
C GLU A 357 11.99 2.27 6.82
N PRO A 358 12.19 2.67 8.09
CA PRO A 358 13.18 3.69 8.43
C PRO A 358 14.56 3.37 7.83
N GLY A 359 15.12 4.35 7.11
CA GLY A 359 16.43 4.22 6.46
C GLY A 359 16.38 3.80 4.99
N GLN A 360 15.25 3.34 4.46
CA GLN A 360 15.09 3.17 3.02
C GLN A 360 15.06 4.54 2.31
N ALA A 361 15.63 4.59 1.11
CA ALA A 361 15.77 5.86 0.41
C ALA A 361 14.44 6.31 -0.21
N LEU A 362 14.04 7.52 0.15
CA LEU A 362 12.98 8.29 -0.48
C LEU A 362 13.61 9.51 -1.14
N LYS A 363 13.38 9.70 -2.44
CA LYS A 363 13.90 10.88 -3.17
C LYS A 363 12.81 11.48 -4.04
N TRP A 364 12.71 12.80 -3.97
CA TRP A 364 11.84 13.60 -4.82
C TRP A 364 12.67 14.67 -5.54
N SER A 365 12.44 14.88 -6.83
CA SER A 365 13.00 15.99 -7.60
C SER A 365 11.91 16.74 -8.36
N ASP A 366 11.82 18.05 -8.14
CA ASP A 366 10.82 18.93 -8.74
C ASP A 366 11.04 19.20 -10.24
N SER A 367 12.23 18.89 -10.77
CA SER A 367 12.59 19.19 -12.17
C SER A 367 12.69 17.93 -13.02
N ALA A 368 12.29 18.05 -14.30
CA ALA A 368 12.56 17.02 -15.30
C ALA A 368 14.06 16.89 -15.64
N LEU A 369 14.88 17.91 -15.29
CA LEU A 369 16.31 18.03 -15.62
C LEU A 369 17.22 17.28 -14.65
N ASP A 370 16.79 17.03 -13.41
CA ASP A 370 17.58 16.29 -12.40
C ASP A 370 17.60 14.76 -12.64
N LYS A 371 16.90 14.27 -13.67
CA LYS A 371 16.88 12.86 -14.09
C LYS A 371 18.24 12.32 -14.55
N LEU A 372 19.19 13.19 -14.91
CA LEU A 372 20.49 12.80 -15.47
C LEU A 372 21.60 12.63 -14.42
N THR A 373 21.34 12.93 -13.15
CA THR A 373 22.36 12.89 -12.07
C THR A 373 21.96 12.06 -10.85
N SER A 374 20.81 11.37 -10.89
CA SER A 374 20.26 10.54 -9.80
C SER A 374 20.08 9.08 -10.18
#